data_AF-A0AAX1BKC8-F1
#
_entry.id   AF-A0AAX1BKC8-F1
#
_cell.length_a   1.000
_cell.length_b   1.000
_cell.length_c   1.000
_cell.angle_alpha   90.00
_cell.angle_beta   90.00
_cell.angle_gamma   90.00
#
_symmetry.space_group_name_H-M   'P 1'
#
loop_
_entity.id
_entity.type
_entity.pdbx_description
1 polymer ?
#
loop_
_entity_poly.entity_id
_entity_poly.type
_entity_poly.pdbx_seq_one_letter_code
_entity_poly.pdbx_strand_id
1 'polypeptide(L)'
;MAKLPLPLPIASPPTVNNSGSERAKKSGRRTLAAKRKTLLEELWGDELEQLKVWNRHEHDGYTTVPRTLTYISRILDYLGGTGLPLSQTYLALWCRVFDEGFVEIRDKDGFAYEAGFSGQRAVTTWTGRMRKLRDLGFITTKPGTSGEFQYVILLNPLTVIKELYEGKEKDERYNALVGRMQEVGAKWE
;
A
#
# COMPACT_ATOMS: atom_id res chain seq x y z
N MET A 1 60.41 -6.73 3.82
CA MET A 1 58.96 -6.45 3.63
C MET A 1 58.37 -7.56 2.77
N ALA A 2 57.61 -8.49 3.38
CA ALA A 2 57.00 -9.62 2.67
C ALA A 2 55.62 -9.21 2.16
N LYS A 3 55.33 -9.43 0.86
CA LYS A 3 54.00 -9.22 0.26
C LYS A 3 53.05 -10.30 0.76
N LEU A 4 51.93 -9.88 1.35
CA LEU A 4 50.83 -10.77 1.76
C LEU A 4 50.14 -11.36 0.51
N PRO A 5 49.70 -12.64 0.52
CA PRO A 5 49.01 -13.23 -0.63
C PRO A 5 47.62 -12.59 -0.83
N LEU A 6 47.22 -12.42 -2.09
CA LEU A 6 45.86 -11.99 -2.45
C LEU A 6 44.82 -13.03 -1.97
N PRO A 7 43.65 -12.58 -1.47
CA PRO A 7 42.61 -13.50 -1.03
C PRO A 7 42.01 -14.25 -2.23
N LEU A 8 41.73 -15.54 -2.03
CA LEU A 8 41.05 -16.39 -3.01
C LEU A 8 39.64 -15.84 -3.31
N PRO A 9 39.15 -15.99 -4.56
CA PRO A 9 37.82 -15.54 -4.92
C PRO A 9 36.76 -16.30 -4.11
N ILE A 10 35.93 -15.53 -3.41
CA ILE A 10 34.79 -16.02 -2.64
C ILE A 10 33.77 -16.56 -3.65
N ALA A 11 33.43 -17.85 -3.59
CA ALA A 11 32.41 -18.43 -4.45
C ALA A 11 31.09 -17.66 -4.26
N SER A 12 30.48 -17.23 -5.37
CA SER A 12 29.16 -16.60 -5.35
C SER A 12 28.14 -17.57 -4.73
N PRO A 13 27.25 -17.09 -3.84
CA PRO A 13 26.24 -17.94 -3.23
C PRO A 13 25.32 -18.54 -4.32
N PRO A 14 24.82 -19.77 -4.12
CA PRO A 14 24.00 -20.45 -5.11
C PRO A 14 22.70 -19.66 -5.36
N THR A 15 22.41 -19.40 -6.62
CA THR A 15 21.15 -18.79 -7.06
C THR A 15 20.00 -19.76 -6.72
N VAL A 16 19.22 -19.46 -5.69
CA VAL A 16 18.04 -20.24 -5.34
C VAL A 16 17.03 -20.13 -6.49
N ASN A 17 16.86 -21.23 -7.23
CA ASN A 17 15.94 -21.31 -8.36
C ASN A 17 14.48 -21.26 -7.86
N ASN A 18 13.90 -20.05 -7.86
CA ASN A 18 12.55 -19.77 -7.35
C ASN A 18 11.41 -20.27 -8.28
N SER A 19 11.75 -20.98 -9.37
CA SER A 19 10.82 -21.36 -10.45
C SER A 19 9.75 -22.38 -10.03
N GLY A 20 10.06 -23.29 -9.10
CA GLY A 20 9.09 -24.25 -8.56
C GLY A 20 8.02 -23.61 -7.66
N SER A 21 8.40 -22.60 -6.87
CA SER A 21 7.48 -21.90 -5.96
C SER A 21 6.51 -21.01 -6.73
N GLU A 22 6.96 -20.33 -7.79
CA GLU A 22 6.13 -19.48 -8.62
C GLU A 22 5.09 -20.27 -9.42
N ARG A 23 5.44 -21.44 -9.96
CA ARG A 23 4.50 -22.34 -10.65
C ARG A 23 3.40 -22.84 -9.71
N ALA A 24 3.76 -23.22 -8.48
CA ALA A 24 2.80 -23.67 -7.46
C ALA A 24 1.83 -22.55 -7.04
N LYS A 25 2.34 -21.32 -6.81
CA LYS A 25 1.50 -20.14 -6.51
C LYS A 25 0.53 -19.82 -7.65
N LYS A 26 1.02 -19.87 -8.91
CA LYS A 26 0.20 -19.62 -10.10
C LYS A 26 -0.90 -20.66 -10.28
N SER A 27 -0.58 -21.93 -10.04
CA SER A 27 -1.57 -23.03 -10.04
C SER A 27 -2.62 -22.83 -8.94
N GLY A 28 -2.22 -22.57 -7.69
CA GLY A 28 -3.14 -22.34 -6.58
C GLY A 28 -4.07 -21.13 -6.78
N ARG A 29 -3.57 -20.02 -7.35
CA ARG A 29 -4.41 -18.86 -7.73
C ARG A 29 -5.44 -19.24 -8.80
N ARG A 30 -5.07 -20.02 -9.80
CA ARG A 30 -6.00 -20.50 -10.83
C ARG A 30 -7.08 -21.39 -10.22
N THR A 31 -6.73 -22.25 -9.27
CA THR A 31 -7.70 -23.10 -8.57
C THR A 31 -8.66 -22.28 -7.71
N LEU A 32 -8.18 -21.25 -7.00
CA LEU A 32 -9.06 -20.38 -6.21
C LEU A 32 -9.97 -19.51 -7.09
N ALA A 33 -9.45 -18.98 -8.19
CA ALA A 33 -10.25 -18.21 -9.15
C ALA A 33 -11.36 -19.07 -9.78
N ALA A 34 -11.04 -20.31 -10.15
CA ALA A 34 -12.04 -21.26 -10.67
C ALA A 34 -13.13 -21.57 -9.63
N LYS A 35 -12.75 -21.88 -8.37
CA LYS A 35 -13.72 -22.11 -7.28
C LYS A 35 -14.63 -20.90 -7.05
N ARG A 36 -14.08 -19.69 -7.10
CA ARG A 36 -14.86 -18.45 -6.97
C ARG A 36 -15.82 -18.25 -8.13
N LYS A 37 -15.40 -18.57 -9.36
CA LYS A 37 -16.27 -18.51 -10.54
C LYS A 37 -17.45 -19.46 -10.39
N THR A 38 -17.21 -20.72 -10.03
CA THR A 38 -18.28 -21.70 -9.76
C THR A 38 -19.23 -21.21 -8.66
N LEU A 39 -18.70 -20.68 -7.55
CA LEU A 39 -19.53 -20.15 -6.48
C LEU A 39 -20.40 -18.96 -6.93
N LEU A 40 -19.87 -18.07 -7.77
CA LEU A 40 -20.64 -16.96 -8.34
C LEU A 40 -21.77 -17.48 -9.24
N GLU A 41 -21.48 -18.46 -10.10
CA GLU A 41 -22.48 -19.10 -10.97
C GLU A 41 -23.57 -19.83 -10.16
N GLU A 42 -23.21 -20.54 -9.09
CA GLU A 42 -24.17 -21.22 -8.22
C GLU A 42 -25.07 -20.27 -7.43
N LEU A 43 -24.54 -19.13 -6.97
CA LEU A 43 -25.27 -18.19 -6.12
C LEU A 43 -26.08 -17.15 -6.90
N TRP A 44 -25.58 -16.70 -8.06
CA TRP A 44 -26.22 -15.64 -8.86
C TRP A 44 -26.73 -16.12 -10.22
N GLY A 45 -26.24 -17.23 -10.75
CA GLY A 45 -26.70 -17.80 -12.03
C GLY A 45 -26.79 -16.76 -13.16
N ASP A 46 -27.92 -16.79 -13.86
CA ASP A 46 -28.21 -15.92 -15.00
C ASP A 46 -28.36 -14.43 -14.63
N GLU A 47 -28.55 -14.09 -13.34
CA GLU A 47 -28.63 -12.69 -12.90
C GLU A 47 -27.28 -11.98 -13.07
N LEU A 48 -26.16 -12.72 -13.04
CA LEU A 48 -24.81 -12.14 -13.03
C LEU A 48 -24.54 -11.26 -14.27
N GLU A 49 -25.02 -11.65 -15.44
CA GLU A 49 -24.86 -10.90 -16.69
C GLU A 49 -25.61 -9.56 -16.68
N GLN A 50 -26.65 -9.44 -15.85
CA GLN A 50 -27.48 -8.25 -15.73
C GLN A 50 -26.91 -7.24 -14.72
N LEU A 51 -26.03 -7.68 -13.81
CA LEU A 51 -25.55 -6.89 -12.67
C LEU A 51 -24.53 -5.79 -13.01
N LYS A 52 -24.14 -5.62 -14.29
CA LYS A 52 -23.18 -4.59 -14.75
C LYS A 52 -21.99 -4.42 -13.79
N VAL A 53 -21.38 -5.55 -13.43
CA VAL A 53 -20.30 -5.58 -12.42
C VAL A 53 -19.10 -4.80 -12.92
N TRP A 54 -18.54 -3.96 -12.06
CA TRP A 54 -17.36 -3.19 -12.40
C TRP A 54 -16.12 -4.11 -12.49
N ASN A 55 -15.46 -4.10 -13.65
CA ASN A 55 -14.30 -4.94 -13.96
C ASN A 55 -13.12 -4.11 -14.50
N ARG A 56 -11.95 -4.20 -13.86
CA ARG A 56 -10.70 -3.51 -14.25
C ARG A 56 -10.14 -3.86 -15.62
N HIS A 57 -10.62 -4.94 -16.23
CA HIS A 57 -10.24 -5.37 -17.57
C HIS A 57 -11.19 -4.85 -18.66
N GLU A 58 -12.36 -4.32 -18.26
CA GLU A 58 -13.41 -3.86 -19.17
C GLU A 58 -13.73 -2.37 -18.99
N HIS A 59 -13.35 -1.78 -17.85
CA HIS A 59 -13.63 -0.40 -17.50
C HIS A 59 -12.35 0.31 -17.05
N ASP A 60 -12.26 1.60 -17.37
CA ASP A 60 -11.15 2.48 -16.96
C ASP A 60 -11.36 3.06 -15.56
N GLY A 61 -10.34 3.75 -15.04
CA GLY A 61 -10.40 4.44 -13.74
C GLY A 61 -10.04 3.59 -12.52
N TYR A 62 -9.21 2.56 -12.70
CA TYR A 62 -8.72 1.71 -11.62
C TYR A 62 -7.31 2.08 -11.19
N THR A 63 -7.05 1.94 -9.90
CA THR A 63 -5.69 1.84 -9.36
C THR A 63 -5.47 0.48 -8.71
N THR A 64 -4.21 0.05 -8.64
CA THR A 64 -3.84 -1.14 -7.87
C THR A 64 -3.43 -0.71 -6.47
N VAL A 65 -4.13 -1.22 -5.46
CA VAL A 65 -3.81 -0.97 -4.06
C VAL A 65 -3.40 -2.26 -3.32
N PRO A 66 -2.53 -2.17 -2.31
CA PRO A 66 -2.18 -3.33 -1.49
C PRO A 66 -3.40 -3.94 -0.79
N ARG A 67 -3.53 -5.28 -0.83
CA ARG A 67 -4.62 -6.00 -0.12
C ARG A 67 -4.56 -5.91 1.41
N THR A 68 -3.46 -5.35 1.93
CA THR A 68 -3.23 -5.03 3.35
C THR A 68 -3.63 -3.60 3.69
N LEU A 69 -4.02 -2.76 2.72
CA LEU A 69 -4.25 -1.32 2.91
C LEU A 69 -5.26 -1.02 4.03
N THR A 70 -6.30 -1.83 4.19
CA THR A 70 -7.29 -1.64 5.26
C THR A 70 -6.71 -1.82 6.67
N TYR A 71 -5.73 -2.72 6.84
CA TYR A 71 -5.02 -2.93 8.11
C TYR A 71 -3.97 -1.84 8.34
N ILE A 72 -3.28 -1.42 7.29
CA ILE A 72 -2.39 -0.25 7.30
C ILE A 72 -3.17 1.00 7.74
N SER A 73 -4.37 1.20 7.20
CA SER A 73 -5.27 2.31 7.56
C SER A 73 -5.65 2.30 9.05
N ARG A 74 -5.93 1.12 9.64
CA ARG A 74 -6.20 1.01 11.08
C ARG A 74 -5.00 1.41 11.93
N ILE A 75 -3.80 1.01 11.53
CA ILE A 75 -2.56 1.41 12.22
C ILE A 75 -2.32 2.92 12.05
N LEU A 76 -2.50 3.46 10.85
CA LEU A 76 -2.37 4.89 10.58
C LEU A 76 -3.29 5.73 11.46
N ASP A 77 -4.58 5.41 11.52
CA ASP A 77 -5.53 6.17 12.35
C ASP A 77 -5.19 6.08 13.85
N TYR A 78 -4.71 4.93 14.32
CA TYR A 78 -4.23 4.77 15.69
C TYR A 78 -3.00 5.65 15.98
N LEU A 79 -1.99 5.63 15.10
CA LEU A 79 -0.78 6.44 15.22
C LEU A 79 -1.03 7.94 15.03
N GLY A 80 -2.06 8.28 14.26
CA GLY A 80 -2.54 9.64 14.08
C GLY A 80 -3.04 10.23 15.39
N GLY A 81 -3.74 9.44 16.20
CA GLY A 81 -4.38 9.85 17.44
C GLY A 81 -5.85 10.21 17.26
N THR A 82 -6.55 10.42 18.37
CA THR A 82 -7.99 10.66 18.39
C THR A 82 -8.39 11.86 17.53
N GLY A 83 -9.37 11.68 16.63
CA GLY A 83 -9.89 12.75 15.78
C GLY A 83 -9.00 13.13 14.58
N LEU A 84 -7.97 12.34 14.27
CA LEU A 84 -7.05 12.58 13.16
C LEU A 84 -7.16 11.43 12.13
N PRO A 85 -8.20 11.41 11.27
CA PRO A 85 -8.34 10.35 10.26
C PRO A 85 -7.26 10.51 9.19
N LEU A 86 -6.17 9.74 9.31
CA LEU A 86 -5.05 9.74 8.35
C LEU A 86 -5.32 8.81 7.19
N SER A 87 -6.08 7.73 7.42
CA SER A 87 -6.38 6.70 6.43
C SER A 87 -7.06 7.26 5.18
N GLN A 88 -8.05 8.14 5.35
CA GLN A 88 -8.75 8.82 4.25
C GLN A 88 -7.79 9.66 3.38
N THR A 89 -6.92 10.46 4.02
CA THR A 89 -5.92 11.26 3.30
C THR A 89 -4.93 10.37 2.55
N TYR A 90 -4.49 9.28 3.18
CA TYR A 90 -3.56 8.33 2.56
C TYR A 90 -4.22 7.56 1.41
N LEU A 91 -5.50 7.18 1.53
CA LEU A 91 -6.26 6.52 0.47
C LEU A 91 -6.43 7.44 -0.75
N ALA A 92 -6.73 8.73 -0.55
CA ALA A 92 -6.82 9.70 -1.64
C ALA A 92 -5.50 9.79 -2.45
N LEU A 93 -4.36 9.73 -1.76
CA LEU A 93 -3.05 9.63 -2.43
C LEU A 93 -2.90 8.31 -3.20
N TRP A 94 -3.24 7.18 -2.59
CA TRP A 94 -3.17 5.86 -3.24
C TRP A 94 -4.02 5.75 -4.51
N CYS A 95 -5.17 6.42 -4.53
CA CYS A 95 -6.05 6.47 -5.70
C CYS A 95 -5.47 7.29 -6.86
N ARG A 96 -4.39 8.05 -6.65
CA ARG A 96 -3.75 8.91 -7.65
C ARG A 96 -2.32 8.49 -8.01
N VAL A 97 -1.76 7.47 -7.36
CA VAL A 97 -0.44 6.92 -7.73
C VAL A 97 -0.54 5.83 -8.77
N PHE A 98 0.52 5.74 -9.57
CA PHE A 98 0.87 4.58 -10.39
C PHE A 98 2.03 3.80 -9.72
N ASP A 99 2.72 2.97 -10.49
CA ASP A 99 3.72 2.02 -9.98
C ASP A 99 4.96 2.70 -9.36
N GLU A 100 5.26 3.94 -9.76
CA GLU A 100 6.35 4.75 -9.19
C GLU A 100 6.02 5.34 -7.81
N GLY A 101 4.76 5.25 -7.35
CA GLY A 101 4.33 5.79 -6.06
C GLY A 101 4.37 7.32 -5.96
N PHE A 102 4.43 8.03 -7.08
CA PHE A 102 4.58 9.48 -7.15
C PHE A 102 3.23 10.18 -7.38
N VAL A 103 3.05 11.34 -6.72
CA VAL A 103 1.92 12.24 -6.93
C VAL A 103 2.44 13.67 -7.10
N GLU A 104 2.00 14.32 -8.19
CA GLU A 104 2.15 15.76 -8.35
C GLU A 104 0.85 16.49 -7.93
N ILE A 105 0.94 17.31 -6.88
CA ILE A 105 -0.19 18.06 -6.31
C ILE A 105 -0.14 19.51 -6.76
N ARG A 106 -1.03 19.86 -7.70
CA ARG A 106 -1.26 21.25 -8.15
C ARG A 106 -2.51 21.88 -7.56
N ASP A 107 -3.55 21.08 -7.38
CA ASP A 107 -4.83 21.48 -6.82
C ASP A 107 -5.02 20.85 -5.43
N LYS A 108 -4.87 21.63 -4.36
CA LYS A 108 -5.02 21.13 -2.99
C LYS A 108 -6.48 20.94 -2.59
N ASP A 109 -7.39 21.71 -3.18
CA ASP A 109 -8.81 21.64 -2.86
C ASP A 109 -9.39 20.29 -3.28
N GLY A 110 -9.02 19.78 -4.47
CA GLY A 110 -9.39 18.44 -4.91
C GLY A 110 -8.92 17.33 -3.97
N PHE A 111 -7.67 17.36 -3.51
CA PHE A 111 -7.17 16.36 -2.55
C PHE A 111 -7.83 16.48 -1.17
N ALA A 112 -8.12 17.69 -0.71
CA ALA A 112 -8.83 17.89 0.54
C ALA A 112 -10.26 17.33 0.46
N TYR A 113 -10.94 17.54 -0.66
CA TYR A 113 -12.28 17.01 -0.94
C TYR A 113 -12.28 15.47 -0.98
N GLU A 114 -11.35 14.86 -1.73
CA GLU A 114 -11.21 13.40 -1.82
C GLU A 114 -10.89 12.73 -0.48
N ALA A 115 -10.13 13.43 0.38
CA ALA A 115 -9.87 13.00 1.75
C ALA A 115 -11.06 13.21 2.70
N GLY A 116 -12.20 13.69 2.20
CA GLY A 116 -13.44 13.87 2.95
C GLY A 116 -13.50 15.17 3.77
N PHE A 117 -12.62 16.15 3.52
CA PHE A 117 -12.64 17.44 4.20
C PHE A 117 -13.46 18.48 3.42
N SER A 118 -14.18 19.32 4.15
CA SER A 118 -15.03 20.37 3.57
C SER A 118 -15.01 21.65 4.42
N GLY A 119 -15.57 22.73 3.86
CA GLY A 119 -15.65 24.04 4.50
C GLY A 119 -14.33 24.83 4.47
N GLN A 120 -14.34 25.99 5.14
CA GLN A 120 -13.25 26.99 5.06
C GLN A 120 -11.88 26.49 5.54
N ARG A 121 -11.83 25.38 6.29
CA ARG A 121 -10.61 24.80 6.84
C ARG A 121 -10.23 23.47 6.16
N ALA A 122 -10.85 23.10 5.05
CA ALA A 122 -10.61 21.82 4.37
C ALA A 122 -9.12 21.63 4.03
N VAL A 123 -8.55 22.54 3.24
CA VAL A 123 -7.13 22.50 2.83
C VAL A 123 -6.20 22.57 4.04
N THR A 124 -6.48 23.42 5.03
CA THR A 124 -5.67 23.51 6.25
C THR A 124 -5.66 22.19 7.02
N THR A 125 -6.82 21.55 7.15
CA THR A 125 -6.96 20.26 7.85
C THR A 125 -6.23 19.16 7.10
N TRP A 126 -6.44 19.07 5.78
CA TRP A 126 -5.73 18.17 4.88
C TRP A 126 -4.21 18.35 4.98
N THR A 127 -3.72 19.59 4.93
CA THR A 127 -2.29 19.91 5.06
C THR A 127 -1.73 19.39 6.39
N GLY A 128 -2.49 19.50 7.48
CA GLY A 128 -2.11 18.92 8.78
C GLY A 128 -1.99 17.39 8.73
N ARG A 129 -2.87 16.69 8.02
CA ARG A 129 -2.80 15.24 7.82
C ARG A 129 -1.59 14.84 6.96
N MET A 130 -1.32 15.59 5.89
CA MET A 130 -0.14 15.39 5.04
C MET A 130 1.16 15.54 5.83
N ARG A 131 1.28 16.56 6.69
CA ARG A 131 2.43 16.69 7.60
C ARG A 131 2.57 15.48 8.51
N LYS A 132 1.49 15.04 9.14
CA LYS A 132 1.52 13.86 10.01
C LYS A 132 1.91 12.57 9.27
N LEU A 133 1.43 12.37 8.04
CA LEU A 133 1.84 11.23 7.19
C LEU A 133 3.34 11.27 6.88
N ARG A 134 3.89 12.45 6.58
CA ARG A 134 5.32 12.66 6.35
C ARG A 134 6.12 12.40 7.62
N ASP A 135 5.67 12.94 8.76
CA ASP A 135 6.36 12.79 10.05
C ASP A 135 6.37 11.33 10.55
N LEU A 136 5.35 10.56 10.20
CA LEU A 136 5.30 9.11 10.44
C LEU A 136 6.09 8.28 9.42
N GLY A 137 6.63 8.90 8.37
CA GLY A 137 7.43 8.22 7.34
C GLY A 137 6.64 7.48 6.26
N PHE A 138 5.31 7.66 6.15
CA PHE A 138 4.52 7.01 5.10
C PHE A 138 4.66 7.69 3.74
N ILE A 139 5.04 8.96 3.74
CA ILE A 139 5.32 9.74 2.53
C ILE A 139 6.60 10.53 2.69
N THR A 140 7.27 10.82 1.58
CA THR A 140 8.31 11.85 1.50
C THR A 140 7.89 12.93 0.50
N THR A 141 8.34 14.16 0.71
CA THR A 141 7.82 15.32 -0.02
C THR A 141 8.94 16.26 -0.45
N LYS A 142 8.77 16.89 -1.61
CA LYS A 142 9.59 18.01 -2.06
C LYS A 142 8.71 19.23 -2.39
N PRO A 143 9.15 20.44 -2.05
CA PRO A 143 8.40 21.64 -2.36
C PRO A 143 8.46 22.00 -3.84
N GLY A 144 7.49 22.78 -4.29
CA GLY A 144 7.52 23.50 -5.56
C GLY A 144 6.67 24.78 -5.49
N THR A 145 6.29 25.34 -6.63
CA THR A 145 5.46 26.56 -6.72
C THR A 145 4.08 26.40 -6.08
N SER A 146 3.54 25.19 -6.02
CA SER A 146 2.28 24.86 -5.34
C SER A 146 2.44 24.56 -3.84
N GLY A 147 3.65 24.69 -3.28
CA GLY A 147 3.95 24.57 -1.85
C GLY A 147 4.66 23.28 -1.43
N GLU A 148 4.73 23.02 -0.12
CA GLU A 148 5.56 21.95 0.49
C GLU A 148 5.19 20.51 0.08
N PHE A 149 3.99 20.32 -0.46
CA PHE A 149 3.43 19.03 -0.87
C PHE A 149 3.24 18.91 -2.38
N GLN A 150 3.89 19.74 -3.21
CA GLN A 150 3.73 19.63 -4.67
C GLN A 150 4.21 18.28 -5.21
N TYR A 151 5.29 17.75 -4.66
CA TYR A 151 5.86 16.48 -5.11
C TYR A 151 5.86 15.51 -3.94
N VAL A 152 5.11 14.41 -4.05
CA VAL A 152 4.95 13.43 -2.98
C VAL A 152 5.31 12.04 -3.51
N ILE A 153 6.06 11.27 -2.72
CA ILE A 153 6.31 9.85 -2.97
C ILE A 153 5.74 9.06 -1.79
N LEU A 154 4.95 8.04 -2.08
CA LEU A 154 4.45 7.07 -1.10
C LEU A 154 5.53 6.03 -0.85
N LEU A 155 5.93 5.89 0.42
CA LEU A 155 6.92 4.90 0.84
C LEU A 155 6.22 3.57 1.11
N ASN A 156 6.96 2.45 1.05
CA ASN A 156 6.40 1.14 1.35
C ASN A 156 5.84 1.11 2.79
N PRO A 157 4.51 1.04 2.98
CA PRO A 157 3.91 1.15 4.31
C PRO A 157 4.28 -0.02 5.22
N LEU A 158 4.63 -1.19 4.66
CA LEU A 158 5.04 -2.33 5.48
C LEU A 158 6.40 -2.10 6.12
N THR A 159 7.35 -1.54 5.38
CA THR A 159 8.67 -1.17 5.90
C THR A 159 8.53 -0.13 7.02
N VAL A 160 7.75 0.93 6.76
CA VAL A 160 7.50 2.00 7.73
C VAL A 160 6.87 1.46 9.02
N ILE A 161 5.85 0.59 8.91
CA ILE A 161 5.20 -0.01 10.09
C ILE A 161 6.16 -0.91 10.86
N LYS A 162 6.99 -1.69 10.17
CA LYS A 162 7.99 -2.56 10.80
C LYS A 162 8.94 -1.74 11.69
N GLU A 163 9.46 -0.65 11.16
CA GLU A 163 10.34 0.31 11.86
C GLU A 163 9.61 1.00 13.02
N LEU A 164 8.38 1.49 12.81
CA LEU A 164 7.62 2.19 13.84
C LEU A 164 7.29 1.31 15.06
N TYR A 165 7.23 -0.01 14.90
CA TYR A 165 7.01 -0.97 15.97
C TYR A 165 8.31 -1.62 16.47
N GLU A 166 9.48 -1.24 15.96
CA GLU A 166 10.75 -1.73 16.47
C GLU A 166 10.97 -1.28 17.92
N GLY A 167 11.34 -2.21 18.79
CA GLY A 167 11.49 -1.94 20.24
C GLY A 167 10.18 -1.65 20.98
N LYS A 168 9.00 -1.76 20.33
CA LYS A 168 7.69 -1.59 20.95
C LYS A 168 6.94 -2.92 21.05
N GLU A 169 5.99 -2.98 21.97
CA GLU A 169 5.06 -4.10 22.06
C GLU A 169 4.25 -4.24 20.76
N LYS A 170 4.09 -5.48 20.30
CA LYS A 170 3.30 -5.80 19.11
C LYS A 170 1.83 -5.95 19.52
N ASP A 171 1.10 -4.86 19.40
CA ASP A 171 -0.31 -4.79 19.73
C ASP A 171 -1.21 -5.59 18.76
N GLU A 172 -2.52 -5.61 19.06
CA GLU A 172 -3.55 -6.28 18.26
C GLU A 172 -3.56 -5.85 16.78
N ARG A 173 -3.25 -4.57 16.48
CA ARG A 173 -3.28 -4.02 15.12
C ARG A 173 -2.10 -4.54 14.31
N TYR A 174 -0.91 -4.57 14.93
CA TYR A 174 0.27 -5.17 14.31
C TYR A 174 0.05 -6.66 14.03
N ASN A 175 -0.46 -7.41 15.00
CA ASN A 175 -0.70 -8.84 14.86
C ASN A 175 -1.76 -9.14 13.77
N ALA A 176 -2.81 -8.32 13.70
CA ALA A 176 -3.82 -8.40 12.65
C ALA A 176 -3.23 -8.14 11.24
N LEU A 177 -2.33 -7.14 11.11
CA LEU A 177 -1.62 -6.90 9.86
C LEU A 177 -0.75 -8.11 9.46
N VAL A 178 0.00 -8.68 10.39
CA VAL A 178 0.83 -9.88 10.14
C VAL A 178 -0.04 -11.05 9.65
N GLY A 179 -1.16 -11.32 10.31
CA GLY A 179 -2.11 -12.35 9.89
C GLY A 179 -2.62 -12.10 8.47
N ARG A 180 -3.01 -10.86 8.15
CA ARG A 180 -3.45 -10.49 6.80
C ARG A 180 -2.34 -10.66 5.78
N MET A 181 -1.10 -10.29 6.11
CA MET A 181 0.05 -10.44 5.23
C MET A 181 0.27 -11.90 4.84
N GLN A 182 0.17 -12.83 5.79
CA GLN A 182 0.27 -14.26 5.52
C GLN A 182 -0.83 -14.74 4.56
N GLU A 183 -2.08 -14.34 4.80
CA GLU A 183 -3.23 -14.72 3.96
C GLU A 183 -3.07 -14.25 2.50
N VAL A 184 -2.54 -13.04 2.30
CA VAL A 184 -2.39 -12.47 0.96
C VAL A 184 -1.02 -12.74 0.32
N GLY A 185 -0.12 -13.41 1.04
CA GLY A 185 1.25 -13.68 0.59
C GLY A 185 2.16 -12.45 0.53
N ALA A 186 1.85 -11.40 1.30
CA ALA A 186 2.74 -10.26 1.49
C ALA A 186 3.86 -10.62 2.47
N LYS A 187 4.99 -9.92 2.38
CA LYS A 187 6.16 -10.12 3.25
C LYS A 187 6.71 -8.78 3.71
N TRP A 188 7.39 -8.79 4.84
CA TRP A 188 8.27 -7.68 5.19
C TRP A 188 9.40 -7.60 4.17
N GLU A 189 9.77 -6.38 3.80
CA GLU A 189 11.03 -6.09 3.11
C GLU A 189 12.18 -5.94 4.11
#